data_AF-A0AAV9XU63-F1
#
_entry.id   AF-A0AAV9XU63-F1
#
_cell.length_a   1.000
_cell.length_b   1.000
_cell.length_c   1.000
_cell.angle_alpha   90.00
_cell.angle_beta   90.00
_cell.angle_gamma   90.00
#
_symmetry.space_group_name_H-M   'P 1'
#
loop_
_entity.id
_entity.type
_entity.pdbx_description
1 polymer ?
#
loop_
_entity_poly.entity_id
_entity_poly.type
_entity_poly.pdbx_seq_one_letter_code
_entity_poly.pdbx_strand_id
1 'polypeptide(L)'
;MYQIPWEVRESCVITNEVAYHLIGKCIRSIKDSIKHEDIETDTNNTDSGREVERLAAEQLQNIREGFVKKGECGNECFELLRVRGTVQLLPNSIGKIEESIKRYLCYFLFHYIAEYYGIWVCFHKVSTKNKYGYIPDCEPSGSFLVNIEFKALVFKPKLNEQLICRICHISPSHISGITYGLLNITVPTKDLVESDFEFRRVGSSSCESNSLVNKKNNEQDLKTGSLIVIKIKKYSFSDNGDFITSITGQFDSIYECDG
;
A
#
# COMPACT_ATOMS: atom_id res chain seq x y z
N MET A 1 11.98 3.32 -18.61
CA MET A 1 10.89 2.46 -19.13
C MET A 1 9.71 3.39 -19.38
N TYR A 2 9.32 3.59 -20.63
CA TYR A 2 8.14 4.43 -20.92
C TYR A 2 6.90 3.63 -20.52
N GLN A 3 6.19 4.10 -19.49
CA GLN A 3 4.94 3.49 -19.07
C GLN A 3 3.87 3.80 -20.12
N ILE A 4 3.30 2.76 -20.71
CA ILE A 4 2.09 2.90 -21.54
C ILE A 4 0.94 3.17 -20.56
N PRO A 5 0.11 4.21 -20.80
CA PRO A 5 -0.92 4.60 -19.86
C PRO A 5 -1.92 3.47 -19.60
N TRP A 6 -2.33 3.33 -18.34
CA TRP A 6 -3.30 2.32 -17.92
C TRP A 6 -4.72 2.79 -18.21
N GLU A 7 -5.53 1.95 -18.85
CA GLU A 7 -6.93 2.26 -19.16
C GLU A 7 -7.85 1.61 -18.11
N VAL A 8 -8.50 2.45 -17.29
CA VAL A 8 -9.50 2.01 -16.30
C VAL A 8 -10.85 1.80 -17.00
N ARG A 9 -11.37 0.56 -16.94
CA ARG A 9 -12.65 0.16 -17.55
C ARG A 9 -13.81 0.20 -16.58
N GLU A 10 -13.58 -0.26 -15.37
CA GLU A 10 -14.58 -0.34 -14.30
C GLU A 10 -13.91 0.06 -12.98
N SER A 11 -14.63 0.77 -12.12
CA SER A 11 -14.25 1.00 -10.71
C SER A 11 -15.39 0.57 -9.80
N CYS A 12 -15.05 -0.05 -8.68
CA CYS A 12 -15.99 -0.44 -7.65
C CYS A 12 -15.35 -0.20 -6.28
N VAL A 13 -16.00 0.58 -5.41
CA VAL A 13 -15.59 0.74 -4.01
C VAL A 13 -15.78 -0.60 -3.30
N ILE A 14 -14.78 -1.00 -2.52
CA ILE A 14 -14.82 -2.28 -1.79
C ILE A 14 -14.56 -2.07 -0.31
N THR A 15 -15.03 -3.02 0.50
CA THR A 15 -14.78 -3.01 1.95
C THR A 15 -13.36 -3.44 2.28
N ASN A 16 -12.90 -3.05 3.47
CA ASN A 16 -11.60 -3.46 4.02
C ASN A 16 -11.43 -4.99 4.08
N GLU A 17 -12.50 -5.73 4.33
CA GLU A 17 -12.46 -7.21 4.34
C GLU A 17 -12.12 -7.77 2.95
N VAL A 18 -12.77 -7.25 1.91
CA VAL A 18 -12.51 -7.67 0.53
C VAL A 18 -11.10 -7.28 0.12
N ALA A 19 -10.65 -6.07 0.47
CA ALA A 19 -9.28 -5.61 0.25
C ALA A 19 -8.26 -6.56 0.91
N TYR A 20 -8.44 -6.90 2.19
CA TYR A 20 -7.62 -7.86 2.93
C TYR A 20 -7.53 -9.22 2.21
N HIS A 21 -8.66 -9.74 1.75
CA HIS A 21 -8.68 -11.02 1.02
C HIS A 21 -7.99 -10.96 -0.34
N LEU A 22 -8.12 -9.85 -1.07
CA LEU A 22 -7.43 -9.64 -2.35
C LEU A 22 -5.91 -9.56 -2.18
N ILE A 23 -5.44 -8.83 -1.16
CA ILE A 23 -4.01 -8.77 -0.80
C ILE A 23 -3.49 -10.18 -0.51
N GLY A 24 -4.22 -10.97 0.30
CA GLY A 24 -3.84 -12.36 0.58
C GLY A 24 -3.77 -13.26 -0.67
N LYS A 25 -4.65 -13.04 -1.66
CA LYS A 25 -4.60 -13.75 -2.95
C LYS A 25 -3.39 -13.32 -3.79
N CYS A 26 -3.07 -12.04 -3.80
CA CYS A 26 -1.91 -11.50 -4.52
C CYS A 26 -0.59 -12.07 -3.95
N ILE A 27 -0.43 -12.08 -2.62
CA ILE A 27 0.74 -12.67 -1.95
C ILE A 27 0.96 -14.13 -2.37
N ARG A 28 -0.10 -14.95 -2.37
CA ARG A 28 0.00 -16.36 -2.82
C ARG A 28 0.42 -16.44 -4.28
N SER A 29 -0.22 -15.67 -5.15
CA SER A 29 0.10 -15.64 -6.58
C SER A 29 1.55 -15.23 -6.89
N ILE A 30 2.16 -14.36 -6.08
CA ILE A 30 3.56 -13.94 -6.22
C ILE A 30 4.47 -15.04 -5.67
N LYS A 31 4.17 -15.59 -4.48
CA LYS A 31 4.97 -16.67 -3.86
C LYS A 31 4.98 -17.95 -4.69
N ASP A 32 3.86 -18.28 -5.34
CA ASP A 32 3.77 -19.45 -6.22
C ASP A 32 4.66 -19.29 -7.47
N SER A 33 4.78 -18.05 -7.99
CA SER A 33 5.72 -17.75 -9.08
C SER A 33 7.18 -17.97 -8.66
N ILE A 34 7.57 -17.47 -7.47
CA ILE A 34 8.94 -17.65 -6.94
C ILE A 34 9.29 -19.16 -6.81
N LYS A 35 8.38 -19.97 -6.24
CA LYS A 35 8.64 -21.40 -6.00
C LYS A 35 8.79 -22.24 -7.28
N HIS A 36 8.09 -21.87 -8.36
CA HIS A 36 8.15 -22.61 -9.60
C HIS A 36 9.51 -22.49 -10.30
N GLU A 37 10.28 -21.43 -10.05
CA GLU A 37 11.60 -21.23 -10.65
C GLU A 37 12.77 -21.85 -9.87
N ASP A 38 12.61 -22.01 -8.55
CA ASP A 38 13.62 -22.65 -7.68
C ASP A 38 13.82 -24.14 -8.01
N ILE A 39 12.82 -24.78 -8.65
CA ILE A 39 12.91 -26.18 -9.09
C ILE A 39 13.69 -26.30 -10.41
N GLU A 40 13.85 -25.21 -11.18
CA GLU A 40 14.45 -25.23 -12.52
C GLU A 40 15.85 -24.60 -12.61
N THR A 41 16.34 -23.88 -11.60
CA THR A 41 17.62 -23.12 -11.71
C THR A 41 18.51 -23.17 -10.48
N ASP A 42 19.47 -24.10 -10.47
CA ASP A 42 20.59 -24.25 -9.51
C ASP A 42 21.77 -23.27 -9.82
N THR A 43 21.49 -22.04 -10.25
CA THR A 43 22.55 -21.07 -10.62
C THR A 43 22.49 -19.79 -9.77
N ASN A 44 23.61 -19.55 -9.08
CA ASN A 44 23.90 -18.46 -8.13
C ASN A 44 23.95 -17.04 -8.75
N ASN A 45 23.00 -16.68 -9.62
CA ASN A 45 22.84 -15.29 -10.06
C ASN A 45 21.62 -14.71 -9.34
N THR A 46 21.87 -13.74 -8.46
CA THR A 46 20.84 -12.91 -7.84
C THR A 46 20.14 -12.10 -8.93
N ASP A 47 19.09 -12.68 -9.50
CA ASP A 47 18.23 -12.04 -10.48
C ASP A 47 17.49 -10.89 -9.79
N SER A 48 17.84 -9.66 -10.14
CA SER A 48 17.20 -8.42 -9.65
C SER A 48 15.67 -8.47 -9.73
N GLY A 49 15.10 -9.25 -10.65
CA GLY A 49 13.66 -9.50 -10.74
C GLY A 49 13.08 -10.26 -9.53
N ARG A 50 13.81 -11.24 -8.99
CA ARG A 50 13.41 -12.04 -7.83
C ARG A 50 13.40 -11.21 -6.55
N GLU A 51 14.34 -10.26 -6.42
CA GLU A 51 14.37 -9.36 -5.28
C GLU A 51 13.12 -8.46 -5.25
N VAL A 52 12.67 -7.97 -6.40
CA VAL A 52 11.46 -7.14 -6.52
C VAL A 52 10.21 -7.90 -6.08
N GLU A 53 10.05 -9.15 -6.53
CA GLU A 53 8.91 -9.99 -6.14
C GLU A 53 8.93 -10.32 -4.65
N ARG A 54 10.11 -10.62 -4.09
CA ARG A 54 10.29 -10.88 -2.65
C ARG A 54 9.94 -9.65 -1.82
N LEU A 55 10.49 -8.48 -2.17
CA LEU A 55 10.22 -7.22 -1.49
C LEU A 55 8.73 -6.85 -1.59
N ALA A 56 8.11 -7.03 -2.77
CA ALA A 56 6.68 -6.81 -2.95
C ALA A 56 5.85 -7.72 -2.04
N ALA A 57 6.19 -9.01 -1.94
CA ALA A 57 5.49 -9.95 -1.08
C ALA A 57 5.64 -9.62 0.42
N GLU A 58 6.84 -9.18 0.85
CA GLU A 58 7.10 -8.72 2.21
C GLU A 58 6.28 -7.46 2.55
N GLN A 59 6.25 -6.46 1.66
CA GLN A 59 5.44 -5.26 1.87
C GLN A 59 3.94 -5.57 1.88
N LEU A 60 3.44 -6.42 0.98
CA LEU A 60 2.05 -6.88 1.01
C LEU A 60 1.70 -7.59 2.33
N GLN A 61 2.65 -8.34 2.89
CA GLN A 61 2.46 -9.02 4.18
C GLN A 61 2.36 -8.01 5.33
N ASN A 62 3.23 -7.00 5.37
CA ASN A 62 3.17 -5.91 6.36
C ASN A 62 1.84 -5.15 6.26
N ILE A 63 1.40 -4.86 5.03
CA ILE A 63 0.12 -4.18 4.78
C ILE A 63 -1.03 -5.04 5.31
N ARG A 64 -1.00 -6.34 5.01
CA ARG A 64 -2.01 -7.29 5.46
C ARG A 64 -2.08 -7.38 6.98
N GLU A 65 -0.96 -7.34 7.68
CA GLU A 65 -0.88 -7.28 9.15
C GLU A 65 -1.35 -5.94 9.71
N GLY A 66 -1.23 -4.86 8.93
CA GLY A 66 -1.75 -3.53 9.24
C GLY A 66 -3.28 -3.45 9.29
N PHE A 67 -4.02 -4.43 8.75
CA PHE A 67 -5.46 -4.55 8.94
C PHE A 67 -5.74 -5.10 10.35
N VAL A 68 -5.87 -4.19 11.32
CA VAL A 68 -5.94 -4.49 12.76
C VAL A 68 -7.14 -5.37 13.14
N LYS A 69 -8.29 -5.18 12.50
CA LYS A 69 -9.47 -6.06 12.61
C LYS A 69 -10.15 -6.14 11.25
N LYS A 70 -10.67 -7.34 10.91
CA LYS A 70 -11.48 -7.56 9.72
C LYS A 70 -12.80 -6.79 9.90
N GLY A 71 -12.94 -5.62 9.26
CA GLY A 71 -14.26 -5.14 8.86
C GLY A 71 -14.92 -3.94 9.56
N GLU A 72 -14.40 -3.37 10.65
CA GLU A 72 -15.29 -2.51 11.47
C GLU A 72 -15.23 -0.99 11.21
N CYS A 73 -14.14 -0.45 10.67
CA CYS A 73 -14.18 0.94 10.18
C CYS A 73 -14.57 0.88 8.70
N GLY A 74 -15.85 1.12 8.42
CA GLY A 74 -16.44 1.17 7.09
C GLY A 74 -15.96 2.39 6.31
N ASN A 75 -14.67 2.43 5.99
CA ASN A 75 -14.11 3.47 5.13
C ASN A 75 -14.04 2.98 3.69
N GLU A 76 -14.39 3.89 2.79
CA GLU A 76 -14.48 3.67 1.34
C GLU A 76 -13.16 4.04 0.65
N CYS A 77 -12.04 3.76 1.32
CA CYS A 77 -10.72 4.16 0.85
C CYS A 77 -10.11 3.16 -0.14
N PHE A 78 -10.75 2.01 -0.38
CA PHE A 78 -10.28 1.01 -1.33
C PHE A 78 -11.22 0.88 -2.51
N GLU A 79 -10.65 0.97 -3.71
CA GLU A 79 -11.35 0.73 -4.97
C GLU A 79 -10.72 -0.46 -5.71
N LEU A 80 -11.56 -1.31 -6.29
CA LEU A 80 -11.17 -2.37 -7.19
C LEU A 80 -11.39 -1.92 -8.63
N LEU A 81 -10.29 -1.69 -9.35
CA LEU A 81 -10.32 -1.26 -10.74
C LEU A 81 -10.16 -2.46 -11.68
N ARG A 82 -10.92 -2.49 -12.77
CA ARG A 82 -10.63 -3.36 -13.92
C ARG A 82 -9.80 -2.56 -14.91
N VAL A 83 -8.57 -2.98 -15.13
CA VAL A 83 -7.59 -2.23 -15.90
C VAL A 83 -7.18 -3.01 -17.15
N ARG A 84 -7.05 -2.30 -18.26
CA ARG A 84 -6.43 -2.78 -19.49
C ARG A 84 -5.14 -2.00 -19.72
N GLY A 85 -4.10 -2.69 -20.18
CA GLY A 85 -2.85 -2.05 -20.54
C GLY A 85 -1.98 -2.93 -21.41
N THR A 86 -0.82 -2.41 -21.73
CA THR A 86 0.17 -3.09 -22.56
C THR A 86 1.47 -3.15 -21.78
N VAL A 87 1.99 -4.37 -21.64
CA VAL A 87 3.26 -4.63 -20.95
C VAL A 87 4.35 -4.82 -21.98
N GLN A 88 5.49 -4.17 -21.77
CA GLN A 88 6.71 -4.40 -22.53
C GLN A 88 7.57 -5.47 -21.84
N LEU A 89 7.81 -6.58 -22.54
CA LEU A 89 8.62 -7.70 -22.06
C LEU A 89 9.89 -7.85 -22.91
N LEU A 90 10.94 -8.35 -22.27
CA LEU A 90 12.22 -8.64 -22.92
C LEU A 90 12.16 -10.00 -23.62
N PRO A 91 12.96 -10.25 -24.67
CA PRO A 91 13.01 -11.54 -25.38
C PRO A 91 13.17 -12.77 -24.47
N ASN A 92 13.92 -12.64 -23.38
CA ASN A 92 14.14 -13.73 -22.42
C ASN A 92 12.84 -14.20 -21.72
N SER A 93 11.76 -13.41 -21.80
CA SER A 93 10.45 -13.71 -21.21
C SER A 93 9.54 -14.58 -22.07
N ILE A 94 9.92 -14.94 -23.31
CA ILE A 94 9.06 -15.67 -24.26
C ILE A 94 8.62 -17.05 -23.72
N GLY A 95 9.46 -17.72 -22.92
CA GLY A 95 9.12 -18.99 -22.28
C GLY A 95 8.24 -18.87 -21.03
N LYS A 96 8.22 -17.69 -20.40
CA LYS A 96 7.59 -17.43 -19.09
C LYS A 96 6.82 -16.11 -19.09
N ILE A 97 5.90 -15.97 -20.05
CA ILE A 97 5.18 -14.71 -20.28
C ILE A 97 4.36 -14.31 -19.06
N GLU A 98 3.57 -15.22 -18.48
CA GLU A 98 2.69 -14.91 -17.35
C GLU A 98 3.47 -14.43 -16.11
N GLU A 99 4.60 -15.08 -15.82
CA GLU A 99 5.47 -14.71 -14.71
C GLU A 99 6.14 -13.35 -14.98
N SER A 100 6.65 -13.15 -16.19
CA SER A 100 7.27 -11.88 -16.57
C SER A 100 6.29 -10.71 -16.50
N ILE A 101 5.01 -10.94 -16.82
CA ILE A 101 3.94 -9.95 -16.62
C ILE A 101 3.75 -9.65 -15.13
N LYS A 102 3.66 -10.66 -14.27
CA LYS A 102 3.51 -10.44 -12.83
C LYS A 102 4.69 -9.65 -12.26
N ARG A 103 5.92 -10.03 -12.65
CA ARG A 103 7.15 -9.32 -12.29
C ARG A 103 7.12 -7.87 -12.72
N TYR A 104 6.69 -7.62 -13.96
CA TYR A 104 6.49 -6.27 -14.48
C TYR A 104 5.49 -5.47 -13.63
N LEU A 105 4.35 -6.06 -13.27
CA LEU A 105 3.34 -5.42 -12.44
C LEU A 105 3.82 -5.12 -11.01
N CYS A 106 4.72 -5.94 -10.46
CA CYS A 106 5.30 -5.72 -9.12
C CYS A 106 6.05 -4.38 -9.01
N TYR A 107 6.64 -3.88 -10.10
CA TYR A 107 7.33 -2.57 -10.10
C TYR A 107 6.39 -1.39 -9.83
N PHE A 108 5.09 -1.53 -10.09
CA PHE A 108 4.11 -0.47 -9.89
C PHE A 108 3.42 -0.53 -8.52
N LEU A 109 3.64 -1.60 -7.75
CA LEU A 109 3.05 -1.73 -6.43
C LEU A 109 3.59 -0.62 -5.51
N PHE A 110 2.71 -0.12 -4.66
CA PHE A 110 2.92 0.95 -3.67
C PHE A 110 3.28 2.32 -4.24
N HIS A 111 3.16 2.49 -5.56
CA HIS A 111 3.33 3.78 -6.21
C HIS A 111 1.97 4.45 -6.43
N TYR A 112 1.97 5.78 -6.38
CA TYR A 112 0.83 6.57 -6.84
C TYR A 112 0.75 6.52 -8.36
N ILE A 113 -0.41 6.15 -8.89
CA ILE A 113 -0.67 6.08 -10.32
C ILE A 113 -1.70 7.14 -10.66
N ALA A 114 -1.31 8.10 -11.50
CA ALA A 114 -2.15 9.24 -11.87
C ALA A 114 -3.46 8.79 -12.53
N GLU A 115 -3.42 7.75 -13.37
CA GLU A 115 -4.58 7.17 -14.04
C GLU A 115 -5.58 6.54 -13.06
N TYR A 116 -5.11 6.14 -11.88
CA TYR A 116 -5.96 5.55 -10.83
C TYR A 116 -6.39 6.58 -9.78
N TYR A 117 -5.75 7.75 -9.76
CA TYR A 117 -5.87 8.76 -8.70
C TYR A 117 -5.63 8.18 -7.29
N GLY A 118 -4.70 7.23 -7.16
CA GLY A 118 -4.46 6.54 -5.91
C GLY A 118 -3.22 5.65 -5.94
N ILE A 119 -2.95 5.01 -4.79
CA ILE A 119 -1.80 4.13 -4.62
C ILE A 119 -2.18 2.72 -5.04
N TRP A 120 -1.44 2.13 -5.97
CA TRP A 120 -1.68 0.75 -6.37
C TRP A 120 -1.18 -0.21 -5.30
N VAL A 121 -2.08 -0.95 -4.65
CA VAL A 121 -1.74 -1.85 -3.55
C VAL A 121 -1.49 -3.28 -4.01
N CYS A 122 -2.37 -3.85 -4.84
CA CYS A 122 -2.20 -5.22 -5.32
C CYS A 122 -2.85 -5.44 -6.69
N PHE A 123 -2.54 -6.57 -7.33
CA PHE A 123 -3.19 -6.97 -8.58
C PHE A 123 -3.74 -8.41 -8.48
N HIS A 124 -4.79 -8.69 -9.25
CA HIS A 124 -5.45 -9.99 -9.28
C HIS A 124 -6.06 -10.28 -10.66
N LYS A 125 -6.28 -11.57 -10.98
CA LYS A 125 -6.90 -12.04 -12.24
C LYS A 125 -6.24 -11.44 -13.49
N VAL A 126 -4.92 -11.58 -13.59
CA VAL A 126 -4.18 -11.17 -14.80
C VAL A 126 -4.54 -12.11 -15.94
N SER A 127 -4.93 -11.55 -17.08
CA SER A 127 -5.27 -12.27 -18.30
C SER A 127 -4.59 -11.61 -19.49
N THR A 128 -4.03 -12.43 -20.38
CA THR A 128 -3.47 -11.97 -21.65
C THR A 128 -4.57 -11.95 -22.70
N LYS A 129 -4.68 -10.85 -23.46
CA LYS A 129 -5.60 -10.76 -24.60
C LYS A 129 -4.99 -11.36 -25.86
N ASN A 130 -3.66 -11.25 -25.98
CA ASN A 130 -2.90 -11.75 -27.12
C ASN A 130 -1.95 -12.86 -26.62
N LYS A 131 -2.05 -14.05 -27.20
CA LYS A 131 -1.28 -15.23 -26.75
C LYS A 131 0.24 -15.11 -26.96
N TYR A 132 0.67 -14.39 -28.00
CA TYR A 132 2.07 -14.33 -28.42
C TYR A 132 2.70 -12.94 -28.33
N GLY A 133 1.96 -11.94 -27.84
CA GLY A 133 2.36 -10.54 -27.95
C GLY A 133 2.57 -10.10 -29.40
N TYR A 134 3.16 -8.92 -29.61
CA TYR A 134 3.60 -8.44 -30.91
C TYR A 134 4.84 -7.55 -30.74
N ILE A 135 5.72 -7.55 -31.73
CA ILE A 135 6.89 -6.67 -31.76
C ILE A 135 6.53 -5.49 -32.67
N PRO A 136 6.59 -4.24 -32.18
CA PRO A 136 6.40 -3.07 -33.03
C PRO A 136 7.51 -2.96 -34.08
N ASP A 137 7.17 -2.55 -35.31
CA ASP A 137 8.11 -2.50 -36.45
C ASP A 137 9.34 -1.62 -36.23
N CYS A 138 9.29 -0.69 -35.27
CA CYS A 138 10.36 0.26 -34.95
C CYS A 138 11.06 -0.01 -33.61
N GLU A 139 10.91 -1.21 -33.03
CA GLU A 139 11.50 -1.54 -31.72
C GLU A 139 12.94 -2.10 -31.91
N PRO A 140 13.99 -1.37 -31.47
CA PRO A 140 15.38 -1.76 -31.75
C PRO A 140 15.95 -2.80 -30.78
N SER A 141 15.29 -3.07 -29.64
CA SER A 141 15.79 -3.95 -28.57
C SER A 141 15.25 -5.39 -28.64
N GLY A 142 14.36 -5.69 -29.59
CA GLY A 142 13.63 -6.95 -29.67
C GLY A 142 12.56 -7.13 -28.59
N SER A 143 12.22 -6.07 -27.84
CA SER A 143 11.16 -6.12 -26.85
C SER A 143 9.82 -6.38 -27.52
N PHE A 144 8.98 -7.21 -26.89
CA PHE A 144 7.63 -7.48 -27.39
C PHE A 144 6.58 -6.94 -26.43
N LEU A 145 5.45 -6.53 -26.99
CA LEU A 145 4.32 -5.96 -26.27
C LEU A 145 3.24 -7.02 -26.08
N VAL A 146 2.71 -7.11 -24.86
CA VAL A 146 1.59 -8.00 -24.53
C VAL A 146 0.43 -7.17 -23.98
N ASN A 147 -0.72 -7.27 -24.64
CA ASN A 147 -1.95 -6.67 -24.15
C ASN A 147 -2.51 -7.52 -23.01
N ILE A 148 -2.73 -6.89 -21.86
CA ILE A 148 -3.22 -7.53 -20.65
C ILE A 148 -4.49 -6.86 -20.13
N GLU A 149 -5.26 -7.63 -19.37
CA GLU A 149 -6.36 -7.13 -18.56
C GLU A 149 -6.27 -7.78 -17.17
N PHE A 150 -6.40 -6.98 -16.12
CA PHE A 150 -6.28 -7.43 -14.74
C PHE A 150 -7.15 -6.56 -13.82
N LYS A 151 -7.24 -6.96 -12.55
CA LYS A 151 -7.86 -6.16 -11.50
C LYS A 151 -6.80 -5.54 -10.61
N ALA A 152 -6.85 -4.23 -10.41
CA ALA A 152 -5.97 -3.50 -9.49
C ALA A 152 -6.75 -3.11 -8.23
N LEU A 153 -6.21 -3.43 -7.06
CA LEU A 153 -6.66 -2.84 -5.80
C LEU A 153 -5.92 -1.53 -5.61
N VAL A 154 -6.66 -0.45 -5.45
CA VAL A 154 -6.13 0.90 -5.29
C VAL A 154 -6.57 1.46 -3.95
N PHE A 155 -5.62 1.99 -3.19
CA PHE A 155 -5.89 2.79 -2.01
C PHE A 155 -6.04 4.25 -2.42
N LYS A 156 -7.25 4.75 -2.26
CA LYS A 156 -7.72 6.07 -2.68
C LYS A 156 -8.46 6.76 -1.52
N PRO A 157 -7.74 7.17 -0.47
CA PRO A 157 -8.34 7.89 0.64
C PRO A 157 -8.88 9.24 0.15
N LYS A 158 -10.08 9.66 0.58
CA LYS A 158 -10.65 10.99 0.26
C LYS A 158 -10.58 11.95 1.46
N LEU A 159 -10.58 13.25 1.20
CA LEU A 159 -10.62 14.26 2.25
C LEU A 159 -11.87 14.06 3.11
N ASN A 160 -11.72 14.29 4.41
CA ASN A 160 -12.75 14.11 5.44
C ASN A 160 -13.19 12.65 5.70
N GLU A 161 -12.60 11.65 5.03
CA GLU A 161 -12.81 10.25 5.42
C GLU A 161 -12.06 9.91 6.71
N GLN A 162 -12.55 8.89 7.41
CA GLN A 162 -11.93 8.35 8.61
C GLN A 162 -10.95 7.23 8.26
N LEU A 163 -9.78 7.25 8.89
CA LEU A 163 -8.78 6.19 8.78
C LEU A 163 -8.38 5.72 10.17
N ILE A 164 -8.17 4.41 10.31
CA ILE A 164 -7.48 3.87 11.47
C ILE A 164 -5.98 4.03 11.26
N CYS A 165 -5.32 4.55 12.27
CA CYS A 165 -3.88 4.77 12.31
C CYS A 165 -3.29 4.09 13.55
N ARG A 166 -2.22 3.33 13.36
CA ARG A 166 -1.40 2.81 14.46
C ARG A 166 -0.31 3.81 14.80
N ILE A 167 -0.25 4.24 16.05
CA ILE A 167 0.78 5.19 16.52
C ILE A 167 2.15 4.51 16.47
N CYS A 168 3.08 5.14 15.75
CA CYS A 168 4.47 4.70 15.66
C CYS A 168 5.39 5.56 16.54
N HIS A 169 5.11 6.85 16.63
CA HIS A 169 5.94 7.79 17.38
C HIS A 169 5.12 8.96 17.91
N ILE A 170 5.43 9.40 19.13
CA ILE A 170 4.80 10.55 19.78
C ILE A 170 5.87 11.60 20.09
N SER A 171 5.69 12.79 19.50
CA SER A 171 6.53 13.98 19.69
C SER A 171 5.72 15.08 20.37
N PRO A 172 6.36 16.05 21.04
CA PRO A 172 5.65 17.23 21.55
C PRO A 172 4.86 18.00 20.48
N SER A 173 5.32 17.97 19.22
CA SER A 173 4.70 18.73 18.13
C SER A 173 3.68 17.93 17.31
N HIS A 174 3.79 16.61 17.26
CA HIS A 174 2.92 15.75 16.46
C HIS A 174 2.93 14.29 16.94
N ILE A 175 1.88 13.56 16.60
CA ILE A 175 1.86 12.10 16.56
C ILE A 175 2.16 11.66 15.12
N SER A 176 3.04 10.68 14.97
CA SER A 176 3.26 9.96 13.72
C SER A 176 2.77 8.54 13.84
N GLY A 177 2.11 8.05 12.79
CA GLY A 177 1.62 6.69 12.72
C GLY A 177 1.48 6.20 11.29
N ILE A 178 1.06 4.95 11.16
CA ILE A 178 0.89 4.29 9.86
C ILE A 178 -0.54 3.74 9.73
N THR A 179 -1.16 3.97 8.57
CA THR A 179 -2.46 3.36 8.23
C THR A 179 -2.26 2.19 7.30
N TYR A 180 -2.91 1.06 7.60
CA TYR A 180 -2.85 -0.19 6.81
C TYR A 180 -1.44 -0.66 6.44
N GLY A 181 -0.38 -0.22 7.15
CA GLY A 181 1.00 -0.48 6.74
C GLY A 181 1.42 0.19 5.41
N LEU A 182 0.61 1.14 4.88
CA LEU A 182 0.80 1.79 3.58
C LEU A 182 1.38 3.20 3.68
N LEU A 183 0.70 4.09 4.40
CA LEU A 183 1.02 5.52 4.41
C LEU A 183 1.27 6.05 5.81
N ASN A 184 2.25 6.95 5.86
CA ASN A 184 2.54 7.74 7.04
C ASN A 184 1.46 8.79 7.25
N ILE A 185 0.99 8.85 8.49
CA ILE A 185 0.03 9.82 8.99
C ILE A 185 0.74 10.69 10.02
N THR A 186 0.53 11.99 9.90
CA THR A 186 0.95 12.97 10.91
C THR A 186 -0.28 13.67 11.46
N VAL A 187 -0.41 13.67 12.79
CA VAL A 187 -1.46 14.39 13.51
C VAL A 187 -0.78 15.48 14.34
N PRO A 188 -0.98 16.77 14.03
CA PRO A 188 -0.42 17.85 14.83
C PRO A 188 -0.93 17.81 16.28
N THR A 189 -0.05 17.99 17.26
CA THR A 189 -0.47 17.98 18.67
C THR A 189 -1.40 19.16 19.01
N LYS A 190 -1.40 20.23 18.22
CA LYS A 190 -2.35 21.34 18.36
C LYS A 190 -3.80 20.87 18.29
N ASP A 191 -4.08 19.90 17.41
CA ASP A 191 -5.41 19.32 17.24
C ASP A 191 -5.79 18.45 18.46
N LEU A 192 -4.80 18.01 19.25
CA LEU A 192 -4.98 17.20 20.46
C LEU A 192 -5.13 18.03 21.73
N VAL A 193 -4.58 19.25 21.76
CA VAL A 193 -4.64 20.14 22.92
C VAL A 193 -6.08 20.57 23.22
N GLU A 194 -6.94 20.61 22.20
CA GLU A 194 -8.40 20.80 22.36
C GLU A 194 -9.11 19.56 22.92
N SER A 195 -8.49 18.38 22.84
CA SER A 195 -9.07 17.07 23.21
C SER A 195 -8.61 16.51 24.56
N ASP A 196 -8.23 17.38 25.51
CA ASP A 196 -7.86 17.03 26.88
C ASP A 196 -6.58 16.19 27.07
N PHE A 197 -5.70 16.05 26.07
CA PHE A 197 -4.44 15.29 26.23
C PHE A 197 -3.24 16.19 26.59
N GLU A 198 -2.35 15.68 27.46
CA GLU A 198 -1.04 16.26 27.78
C GLU A 198 0.10 15.32 27.39
N PHE A 199 1.13 15.91 26.79
CA PHE A 199 2.35 15.19 26.44
C PHE A 199 3.19 14.92 27.69
N ARG A 200 3.41 13.64 28.00
CA ARG A 200 4.31 13.22 29.07
C ARG A 200 5.60 12.67 28.46
N ARG A 201 6.68 13.43 28.66
CA ARG A 201 8.02 12.97 28.30
C ARG A 201 8.48 11.93 29.31
N VAL A 202 8.91 10.78 28.81
CA VAL A 202 9.59 9.79 29.64
C VAL A 202 11.03 10.26 29.89
N GLY A 203 11.49 10.19 31.15
CA GLY A 203 12.86 10.57 31.53
C GLY A 203 13.93 9.70 30.84
N SER A 204 15.14 10.22 30.69
CA SER A 204 16.24 9.57 29.95
C SER A 204 16.76 8.25 30.55
N SER A 205 16.22 7.81 31.68
CA SER A 205 16.66 6.63 32.44
C SER A 205 15.72 5.42 32.36
N SER A 206 14.63 5.50 31.58
CA SER A 206 13.64 4.42 31.43
C SER A 206 13.49 3.99 29.97
N CYS A 207 13.33 2.69 29.73
CA CYS A 207 13.10 2.09 28.40
C CYS A 207 11.70 2.38 27.82
N GLU A 208 10.93 3.29 28.42
CA GLU A 208 9.56 3.58 28.04
C GLU A 208 9.50 4.64 26.92
N SER A 209 8.48 4.53 26.07
CA SER A 209 8.22 5.50 24.99
C SER A 209 7.41 6.69 25.51
N ASN A 210 7.56 7.84 24.85
CA ASN A 210 6.71 9.01 25.11
C ASN A 210 5.22 8.62 25.04
N SER A 211 4.40 9.23 25.89
CA SER A 211 2.97 8.97 25.98
C SER A 211 2.15 10.25 26.05
N LEU A 212 0.89 10.17 25.67
CA LEU A 212 -0.11 11.20 25.87
C LEU A 212 -1.09 10.72 26.95
N VAL A 213 -1.33 11.58 27.93
CA VAL A 213 -2.12 11.30 29.13
C VAL A 213 -3.34 12.19 29.10
N ASN A 214 -4.50 11.65 29.43
CA ASN A 214 -5.73 12.41 29.47
C ASN A 214 -5.83 13.21 30.77
N LYS A 215 -6.07 14.51 30.66
CA LYS A 215 -6.16 15.47 31.78
C LYS A 215 -7.29 15.12 32.76
N LYS A 216 -8.36 14.48 32.28
CA LYS A 216 -9.53 14.14 33.11
C LYS A 216 -9.30 12.94 34.02
N ASN A 217 -8.48 11.99 33.55
CA ASN A 217 -8.35 10.66 34.17
C ASN A 217 -6.97 10.50 34.83
N ASN A 218 -5.97 11.31 34.42
CA ASN A 218 -4.54 11.13 34.73
C ASN A 218 -3.96 9.76 34.34
N GLU A 219 -4.70 8.95 33.58
CA GLU A 219 -4.26 7.67 33.04
C GLU A 219 -3.58 7.82 31.66
N GLN A 220 -2.64 6.93 31.38
CA GLN A 220 -1.96 6.87 30.08
C GLN A 220 -2.90 6.27 29.03
N ASP A 221 -3.52 7.14 28.23
CA ASP A 221 -4.50 6.73 27.22
C ASP A 221 -3.83 6.37 25.88
N LEU A 222 -2.74 7.05 25.51
CA LEU A 222 -2.12 6.91 24.19
C LEU A 222 -0.61 6.67 24.28
N LYS A 223 -0.17 5.52 23.78
CA LYS A 223 1.22 5.10 23.69
C LYS A 223 1.56 4.59 22.29
N THR A 224 2.85 4.38 22.02
CA THR A 224 3.28 3.69 20.80
C THR A 224 2.57 2.34 20.68
N GLY A 225 1.98 2.07 19.52
CA GLY A 225 1.19 0.89 19.23
C GLY A 225 -0.31 1.04 19.47
N SER A 226 -0.78 2.09 20.16
CA SER A 226 -2.20 2.41 20.27
C SER A 226 -2.79 2.71 18.89
N LEU A 227 -4.10 2.47 18.76
CA LEU A 227 -4.86 2.71 17.54
C LEU A 227 -5.75 3.93 17.73
N ILE A 228 -5.74 4.81 16.75
CA ILE A 228 -6.55 6.02 16.76
C ILE A 228 -7.32 6.14 15.45
N VAL A 229 -8.51 6.70 15.54
CA VAL A 229 -9.29 7.13 14.38
C VAL A 229 -8.90 8.56 14.07
N ILE A 230 -8.54 8.80 12.82
CA ILE A 230 -8.21 10.12 12.31
C ILE A 230 -9.14 10.50 11.18
N LYS A 231 -9.40 11.79 11.02
CA LYS A 231 -10.09 12.37 9.87
C LYS A 231 -9.10 13.04 8.95
N ILE A 232 -9.11 12.69 7.66
CA ILE A 232 -8.15 13.22 6.69
C ILE A 232 -8.41 14.72 6.45
N LYS A 233 -7.39 15.55 6.63
CA LYS A 233 -7.48 17.00 6.37
C LYS A 233 -6.73 17.43 5.12
N LYS A 234 -5.54 16.89 4.92
CA LYS A 234 -4.64 17.33 3.85
C LYS A 234 -3.71 16.20 3.41
N TYR A 235 -3.42 16.16 2.11
CA TYR A 235 -2.32 15.38 1.56
C TYR A 235 -1.07 16.23 1.43
N SER A 236 0.07 15.64 1.80
CA SER A 236 1.39 16.13 1.42
C SER A 236 1.84 15.34 0.20
N PHE A 237 2.23 16.05 -0.84
CA PHE A 237 2.83 15.45 -2.03
C PHE A 237 4.35 15.66 -2.01
N SER A 238 5.07 14.91 -2.83
CA SER A 238 6.48 15.17 -3.11
C SER A 238 6.67 16.51 -3.80
N ASP A 239 7.90 17.01 -3.85
CA ASP A 239 8.22 18.32 -4.45
C ASP A 239 7.80 18.41 -5.92
N ASN A 240 7.78 17.28 -6.63
CA ASN A 240 7.34 17.18 -8.02
C ASN A 240 5.81 16.97 -8.16
N GLY A 241 5.09 16.74 -7.05
CA GLY A 241 3.65 16.48 -7.05
C GLY A 241 3.25 15.04 -7.43
N ASP A 242 4.23 14.19 -7.74
CA ASP A 242 3.99 12.89 -8.39
C ASP A 242 3.49 11.80 -7.44
N PHE A 243 3.74 11.92 -6.14
CA PHE A 243 3.28 10.92 -5.15
C PHE A 243 2.97 11.52 -3.79
N ILE A 244 2.08 10.86 -3.04
CA ILE A 244 1.70 11.23 -1.68
C ILE A 244 2.83 10.81 -0.73
N THR A 245 3.40 11.77 0.00
CA THR A 245 4.47 11.53 0.99
C THR A 245 3.91 11.28 2.38
N SER A 246 2.85 12.00 2.76
CA SER A 246 2.18 11.82 4.04
C SER A 246 0.74 12.33 4.02
N ILE A 247 -0.07 11.82 4.93
CA ILE A 247 -1.41 12.34 5.20
C ILE A 247 -1.37 13.13 6.50
N THR A 248 -1.86 14.37 6.46
CA THR A 248 -2.14 15.14 7.68
C THR A 248 -3.58 14.86 8.10
N GLY A 249 -3.74 14.28 9.29
CA GLY A 249 -5.02 13.94 9.88
C GLY A 249 -5.33 14.82 11.09
N GLN A 250 -6.63 14.99 11.37
CA GLN A 250 -7.14 15.48 12.65
C GLN A 250 -7.49 14.28 13.52
N PHE A 251 -7.14 14.31 14.80
CA PHE A 251 -7.58 13.29 15.75
C PHE A 251 -9.10 13.33 15.91
N ASP A 252 -9.73 12.15 15.93
CA ASP A 252 -11.18 12.02 16.11
C ASP A 252 -11.49 11.28 17.42
N SER A 253 -11.04 10.03 17.55
CA SER A 253 -11.25 9.21 18.74
C SER A 253 -10.17 8.15 18.92
N ILE A 254 -10.07 7.60 20.14
CA ILE A 254 -9.29 6.39 20.40
C ILE A 254 -10.08 5.22 19.83
N TYR A 255 -9.40 4.33 19.10
CA TYR A 255 -10.04 3.11 18.63
C TYR A 255 -10.00 2.07 19.76
N GLU A 256 -11.09 1.98 20.51
CA GLU A 256 -11.28 0.94 21.52
C GLU A 256 -11.66 -0.37 20.82
N CYS A 257 -10.78 -1.37 20.93
CA CYS A 257 -11.13 -2.72 20.54
C CYS A 257 -12.06 -3.28 21.61
N ASP A 258 -13.37 -3.23 21.38
CA ASP A 258 -14.28 -4.12 22.11
C ASP A 258 -13.79 -5.57 21.90
N GLY A 259 -13.60 -6.27 23.02
CA GLY A 259 -12.94 -7.58 23.11
C GLY A 259 -13.70 -8.72 22.45
#